data_AF-A0A8S9PAN2-F1
#
_entry.id   AF-A0A8S9PAN2-F1
#
_cell.length_a   1.000
_cell.length_b   1.000
_cell.length_c   1.000
_cell.angle_alpha   90.00
_cell.angle_beta   90.00
_cell.angle_gamma   90.00
#
_symmetry.space_group_name_H-M   'P 1'
#
loop_
_entity.id
_entity.type
_entity.pdbx_description
1 polymer ?
#
loop_
_entity_poly.entity_id
_entity_poly.type
_entity_poly.pdbx_seq_one_letter_code
_entity_poly.pdbx_strand_id
1 'polypeptide(L)'
;MTPLVWYLEDDILPESRNESWEIKKQAARYCLSQGRLYRRSFAGPYLRCVTPREAARIMDELHEGDCGSHSSGRSLVLRAKRAGYYWPTMAEDVIH
;
A
#
# COMPACT_ATOMS: atom_id res chain seq x y z
N MET A 1 -6.36 -13.42 4.57
CA MET A 1 -6.76 -12.02 4.88
C MET A 1 -6.10 -11.59 6.18
N THR A 2 -5.82 -10.30 6.34
CA THR A 2 -5.16 -9.77 7.56
C THR A 2 -6.21 -9.31 8.58
N PRO A 3 -5.89 -9.23 9.88
CA PRO A 3 -6.81 -8.74 10.91
C PRO A 3 -7.39 -7.34 10.63
N LEU A 4 -6.63 -6.50 9.93
CA LEU A 4 -7.10 -5.19 9.47
C LEU A 4 -8.25 -5.30 8.46
N VAL A 5 -8.19 -6.26 7.53
CA VAL A 5 -9.24 -6.45 6.51
C VAL A 5 -10.51 -6.96 7.17
N TRP A 6 -10.41 -7.96 8.08
CA TRP A 6 -11.56 -8.45 8.84
C TRP A 6 -12.24 -7.35 9.65
N TYR A 7 -11.46 -6.46 10.28
CA TYR A 7 -12.03 -5.33 10.99
C TYR A 7 -12.74 -4.33 10.05
N LEU A 8 -12.14 -4.02 8.90
CA LEU A 8 -12.71 -3.08 7.95
C LEU A 8 -13.93 -3.62 7.19
N GLU A 9 -14.04 -4.94 7.02
CA GLU A 9 -15.11 -5.60 6.27
C GLU A 9 -16.27 -6.03 7.19
N ASP A 10 -15.94 -6.67 8.32
CA ASP A 10 -16.91 -7.39 9.17
C ASP A 10 -16.93 -6.89 10.63
N ASP A 11 -16.18 -5.83 10.97
CA ASP A 11 -15.98 -5.33 12.35
C ASP A 11 -15.39 -6.38 13.32
N ILE A 12 -14.72 -7.41 12.79
CA ILE A 12 -14.12 -8.49 13.57
C ILE A 12 -12.75 -8.06 14.11
N LEU A 13 -12.56 -8.20 15.42
CA LEU A 13 -11.32 -7.87 16.12
C LEU A 13 -10.84 -9.01 17.03
N PRO A 14 -9.53 -9.09 17.34
CA PRO A 14 -9.02 -10.00 18.35
C PRO A 14 -9.55 -9.67 19.75
N GLU A 15 -9.74 -10.67 20.60
CA GLU A 15 -10.15 -10.48 22.00
C GLU A 15 -9.14 -9.67 22.82
N SER A 16 -7.86 -9.77 22.46
CA SER A 16 -6.77 -9.00 23.06
C SER A 16 -7.03 -7.51 22.90
N ARG A 17 -7.29 -6.83 24.03
CA ARG A 17 -7.56 -5.38 24.07
C ARG A 17 -6.46 -4.57 23.37
N ASN A 18 -5.20 -4.96 23.56
CA ASN A 18 -4.06 -4.26 22.96
C ASN A 18 -4.05 -4.44 21.44
N GLU A 19 -4.22 -5.66 20.93
CA GLU A 19 -4.26 -5.91 19.48
C GLU A 19 -5.47 -5.23 18.83
N SER A 20 -6.63 -5.32 19.47
CA SER A 20 -7.83 -4.58 19.07
C SER A 20 -7.56 -3.08 18.92
N TRP A 21 -6.88 -2.48 19.90
CA TRP A 21 -6.55 -1.06 19.89
C TRP A 21 -5.58 -0.70 18.76
N GLU A 22 -4.53 -1.49 18.54
CA GLU A 22 -3.58 -1.28 17.45
C GLU A 22 -4.26 -1.37 16.07
N ILE A 23 -5.14 -2.35 15.88
CA ILE A 23 -5.88 -2.51 14.61
C ILE A 23 -6.78 -1.29 14.37
N LYS A 24 -7.53 -0.83 15.39
CA LYS A 24 -8.37 0.38 15.26
C LYS A 24 -7.56 1.61 14.91
N LYS A 25 -6.41 1.79 15.56
CA LYS A 25 -5.47 2.89 15.27
C LYS A 25 -4.93 2.82 13.85
N GLN A 26 -4.58 1.62 13.38
CA GLN A 26 -4.15 1.40 12.00
C GLN A 26 -5.28 1.68 11.00
N ALA A 27 -6.50 1.22 11.28
CA ALA A 27 -7.67 1.35 10.42
C ALA A 27 -8.03 2.80 10.08
N ALA A 28 -7.74 3.76 10.97
CA ALA A 28 -7.88 5.19 10.69
C ALA A 28 -7.12 5.65 9.43
N ARG A 29 -6.09 4.90 9.00
CA ARG A 29 -5.26 5.20 7.82
C ARG A 29 -5.65 4.41 6.58
N TYR A 30 -6.64 3.54 6.67
CA TYR A 30 -7.06 2.67 5.57
C TYR A 30 -8.57 2.71 5.35
N CYS A 31 -9.00 2.19 4.21
CA CYS A 31 -10.39 1.85 3.93
C CYS A 31 -10.45 0.65 2.99
N LEU A 32 -11.56 -0.09 3.05
CA LEU A 32 -11.86 -1.18 2.12
C LEU A 32 -12.93 -0.69 1.14
N SER A 33 -12.71 -0.93 -0.16
CA SER A 33 -13.70 -0.63 -1.19
C SER A 33 -13.65 -1.71 -2.27
N GLN A 34 -14.80 -2.33 -2.57
CA GLN A 34 -14.91 -3.41 -3.55
C GLN A 34 -13.89 -4.55 -3.33
N GLY A 35 -13.69 -4.97 -2.08
CA GLY A 35 -12.72 -6.02 -1.71
C GLY A 35 -11.25 -5.62 -1.85
N ARG A 36 -10.95 -4.34 -2.11
CA ARG A 36 -9.57 -3.82 -2.26
C ARG A 36 -9.26 -2.86 -1.13
N LEU A 37 -8.09 -3.04 -0.54
CA LEU A 37 -7.60 -2.17 0.54
C LEU A 37 -6.96 -0.92 -0.05
N TYR A 38 -7.27 0.23 0.53
CA TYR A 38 -6.71 1.53 0.15
C TYR A 38 -6.10 2.21 1.36
N ARG A 39 -4.96 2.85 1.17
CA ARG A 39 -4.34 3.75 2.15
C ARG A 39 -4.85 5.17 1.93
N ARG A 40 -5.31 5.79 3.02
CA ARG A 40 -5.67 7.22 3.06
C ARG A 40 -4.40 8.06 2.94
N SER A 41 -4.37 8.95 1.97
CA SER A 41 -3.36 10.00 1.91
C SER A 41 -3.93 11.28 2.52
N PHE A 42 -3.07 12.10 3.12
CA PHE A 42 -3.51 13.31 3.84
C PHE A 42 -4.02 14.41 2.89
N ALA A 43 -3.43 14.53 1.70
CA ALA A 43 -3.68 15.61 0.76
C ALA A 43 -3.80 15.14 -0.70
N GLY A 44 -4.11 13.85 -0.93
CA GLY A 44 -4.14 13.28 -2.27
C GLY A 44 -5.18 12.17 -2.43
N PRO A 45 -5.13 11.41 -3.54
CA PRO A 45 -6.04 10.30 -3.74
C PRO A 45 -5.79 9.15 -2.76
N TYR A 46 -6.79 8.28 -2.62
CA TYR A 46 -6.61 6.98 -1.98
C TYR A 46 -5.64 6.14 -2.80
N LEU A 47 -4.65 5.53 -2.13
CA LEU A 47 -3.65 4.70 -2.78
C LEU A 47 -4.04 3.23 -2.61
N ARG A 48 -4.22 2.52 -3.70
CA ARG A 48 -4.51 1.09 -3.68
C ARG A 48 -3.34 0.33 -3.09
N CYS A 49 -3.61 -0.44 -2.04
CA CYS A 49 -2.66 -1.39 -1.50
C CYS A 49 -2.48 -2.54 -2.50
N VAL A 50 -1.24 -2.88 -2.78
CA VAL A 50 -0.89 -3.96 -3.70
C VAL A 50 -0.14 -5.07 -2.96
N THR A 51 -0.30 -6.30 -3.44
CA THR A 51 0.45 -7.46 -2.95
C THR A 51 1.92 -7.38 -3.38
N PRO A 52 2.85 -8.10 -2.72
CA PRO A 52 4.25 -8.15 -3.16
C PRO A 52 4.42 -8.56 -4.63
N ARG A 53 3.59 -9.50 -5.12
CA ARG A 53 3.60 -9.94 -6.51
C ARG A 53 3.16 -8.83 -7.48
N GLU A 54 2.14 -8.05 -7.12
CA GLU A 54 1.72 -6.90 -7.92
C GLU A 54 2.75 -5.76 -7.85
N ALA A 55 3.36 -5.53 -6.68
CA ALA A 55 4.42 -4.54 -6.51
C ALA A 55 5.60 -4.83 -7.45
N ALA A 56 6.07 -6.08 -7.50
CA ALA A 56 7.14 -6.50 -8.42
C ALA A 56 6.81 -6.16 -9.87
N ARG A 57 5.61 -6.53 -10.34
CA ARG A 57 5.16 -6.21 -11.71
C ARG A 57 5.09 -4.71 -11.98
N ILE A 58 4.54 -3.93 -11.04
CA ILE A 58 4.47 -2.48 -11.16
C ILE A 58 5.88 -1.87 -11.23
N MET A 59 6.84 -2.40 -10.48
CA MET A 59 8.23 -1.95 -10.55
C MET A 59 8.86 -2.27 -11.91
N ASP A 60 8.69 -3.49 -12.41
CA ASP A 60 9.17 -3.90 -13.74
C ASP A 60 8.61 -2.99 -14.85
N GLU A 61 7.29 -2.76 -14.86
CA GLU A 61 6.62 -1.87 -15.83
C GLU A 61 7.13 -0.42 -15.75
N LEU A 62 7.36 0.09 -14.53
CA LEU A 62 7.86 1.45 -14.33
C LEU A 62 9.35 1.58 -14.70
N HIS A 63 10.14 0.52 -14.59
CA HIS A 63 11.53 0.46 -15.05
C HIS A 63 11.62 0.38 -16.58
N GLU A 64 10.85 -0.51 -17.21
CA GLU A 64 10.87 -0.70 -18.67
C GLU A 64 10.34 0.53 -19.44
N GLY A 65 9.39 1.26 -18.85
CA GLY A 65 8.88 2.51 -19.40
C GLY A 65 9.89 3.68 -19.36
N ASP A 66 11.06 3.50 -18.74
CA ASP A 66 12.15 4.46 -18.75
C ASP A 66 13.09 4.11 -19.92
N CYS A 67 13.03 4.89 -21.00
CA CYS A 67 13.97 4.79 -22.13
C CYS A 67 15.39 5.20 -21.70
N GLY A 68 16.05 4.40 -20.86
CA GLY A 68 17.47 4.52 -20.50
C GLY A 68 17.80 5.56 -19.44
N SER A 69 16.84 6.15 -18.73
CA SER A 69 17.15 7.01 -17.57
C SER A 69 17.35 6.18 -16.31
N HIS A 70 18.44 6.42 -15.59
CA HIS A 70 18.66 5.89 -14.25
C HIS A 70 17.70 6.58 -13.26
N SER A 71 16.42 6.20 -13.30
CA SER A 71 15.45 6.65 -12.31
C SER A 71 15.91 6.20 -10.93
N SER A 72 16.30 7.16 -10.08
CA SER A 72 16.60 6.86 -8.68
C SER A 72 15.42 6.14 -8.01
N GLY A 73 15.67 5.28 -7.03
CA GLY A 73 14.61 4.58 -6.29
C GLY A 73 13.51 5.53 -5.76
N ARG A 74 13.90 6.74 -5.35
CA ARG A 74 12.95 7.80 -4.94
C ARG A 74 11.99 8.22 -6.06
N SER A 75 12.47 8.30 -7.30
CA SER A 75 11.64 8.61 -8.48
C SER A 75 10.58 7.54 -8.70
N LEU A 76 10.96 6.25 -8.61
CA LEU A 76 10.06 5.12 -8.79
C LEU A 76 8.95 5.08 -7.74
N VAL A 77 9.30 5.30 -6.46
CA VAL A 77 8.30 5.40 -5.38
C VAL A 77 7.30 6.51 -5.64
N LEU A 78 7.76 7.67 -6.10
CA LEU A 78 6.88 8.80 -6.42
C LEU A 78 5.99 8.49 -7.63
N ARG A 79 6.52 7.84 -8.67
CA ARG A 79 5.73 7.41 -9.83
C ARG A 79 4.66 6.39 -9.45
N ALA A 80 5.01 5.37 -8.68
CA ALA A 80 4.05 4.37 -8.18
C ALA A 80 2.94 5.01 -7.34
N LYS A 81 3.28 5.94 -6.43
CA LYS A 81 2.29 6.70 -5.66
C LYS A 81 1.40 7.59 -6.53
N ARG A 82 1.96 8.25 -7.54
CA ARG A 82 1.20 9.06 -8.52
C ARG A 82 0.27 8.20 -9.37
N ALA A 83 0.68 6.98 -9.70
CA ALA A 83 -0.17 5.97 -10.35
C ALA A 83 -1.23 5.37 -9.41
N GLY A 84 -1.26 5.79 -8.13
CA GLY A 84 -2.28 5.38 -7.18
C GLY A 84 -1.96 4.08 -6.44
N TYR A 85 -0.69 3.64 -6.42
CA TYR A 85 -0.29 2.40 -5.74
C TYR A 85 0.47 2.64 -4.45
N TYR A 86 0.33 1.70 -3.52
CA TYR A 86 1.04 1.68 -2.25
C TYR A 86 1.35 0.25 -1.79
N TRP A 87 2.55 0.05 -1.26
CA TRP A 87 2.90 -1.12 -0.44
C TRP A 87 3.84 -0.67 0.69
N PRO A 88 3.96 -1.37 1.82
CA PRO A 88 4.75 -0.89 2.95
C PRO A 88 6.25 -0.73 2.66
N THR A 89 6.81 -1.63 1.85
CA THR A 89 8.26 -1.76 1.59
C THR A 89 8.74 -0.99 0.35
N MET A 90 7.93 -0.11 -0.27
CA MET A 90 8.31 0.53 -1.55
C MET A 90 9.65 1.26 -1.52
N ALA A 91 10.05 1.81 -0.37
CA ALA A 91 11.31 2.52 -0.26
C ALA A 91 12.51 1.59 -0.22
N GLU A 92 12.33 0.37 0.29
CA GLU A 92 13.37 -0.67 0.38
C GLU A 92 13.47 -1.43 -0.95
N ASP A 93 12.31 -1.74 -1.56
CA ASP A 93 12.22 -2.52 -2.80
C ASP A 93 12.81 -1.80 -4.04
N VAL A 94 13.04 -0.49 -3.94
CA VAL A 94 13.60 0.35 -5.03
C VAL A 94 15.10 0.65 -4.84
N ILE A 95 15.71 0.17 -3.76
CA ILE A 95 17.15 0.31 -3.52
C ILE A 95 17.80 -0.98 -4.00
N HIS A 96 18.31 -0.94 -5.24
CA HIS A 96 19.19 -1.95 -5.81
C HIS A 96 20.54 -1.32 -6.17
#